data_AF-A0A661LPI6-F1
#
_entry.id   AF-A0A661LPI6-F1
#
_cell.length_a   1.000
_cell.length_b   1.000
_cell.length_c   1.000
_cell.angle_alpha   90.00
_cell.angle_beta   90.00
_cell.angle_gamma   90.00
#
_symmetry.space_group_name_H-M   'P 1'
#
loop_
_entity.id
_entity.type
_entity.pdbx_description
1 polymer ?
#
loop_
_entity_poly.entity_id
_entity_poly.type
_entity_poly.pdbx_seq_one_letter_code
_entity_poly.pdbx_strand_id
1 'polypeptide(L)'
;PSFEGPENRCGSCTKCIDMCPTGALKAPFYIDVSKCLSYLTLESKDNIDKEAAGKMGNTFFGCDVCQEVCPLNRKDSAIVSLPSTDTILGMTELDFKRTFGKTAFKRAGLEKLKRNIKLVLS
;
A
#
# COMPACT_ATOMS: atom_id res chain seq x y z
N PRO A 1 13.91 -23.97 -20.12
CA PRO A 1 14.04 -22.57 -20.58
C PRO A 1 14.13 -21.61 -19.38
N SER A 2 15.29 -21.00 -19.17
CA SER A 2 15.44 -19.89 -18.23
C SER A 2 14.58 -18.72 -18.70
N PHE A 3 13.65 -18.27 -17.86
CA PHE A 3 12.85 -17.10 -18.14
C PHE A 3 13.77 -15.87 -18.05
N GLU A 4 14.17 -15.33 -19.20
CA GLU A 4 14.75 -13.99 -19.27
C GLU A 4 13.60 -12.99 -19.17
N GLY A 5 13.46 -12.39 -17.98
CA GLY A 5 12.48 -11.34 -17.74
C GLY A 5 12.72 -10.13 -18.64
N PRO A 6 11.78 -9.17 -18.66
CA PRO A 6 11.92 -7.95 -19.45
C PRO A 6 13.21 -7.20 -19.11
N GLU A 7 13.83 -6.59 -20.12
CA GLU A 7 15.05 -5.79 -19.94
C GLU A 7 14.88 -4.70 -18.88
N ASN A 8 15.92 -4.50 -18.07
CA ASN A 8 15.95 -3.45 -17.07
C ASN A 8 15.99 -2.06 -17.73
N ARG A 9 14.90 -1.32 -17.60
CA ARG A 9 14.77 0.06 -18.13
C ARG A 9 15.03 1.15 -17.10
N CYS A 10 15.47 0.82 -15.88
CA CYS A 10 15.70 1.80 -14.82
C CYS A 10 16.95 2.66 -15.07
N GLY A 11 17.96 2.13 -15.76
CA GLY A 11 19.26 2.81 -15.90
C GLY A 11 19.85 3.17 -14.54
N SER A 12 20.23 4.43 -14.34
CA SER A 12 20.74 4.98 -13.08
C SER A 12 19.67 5.56 -12.14
N CYS A 13 18.39 5.44 -12.46
CA CYS A 13 17.29 6.03 -11.67
C CYS A 13 17.14 5.37 -10.29
N THR A 14 17.04 6.18 -9.23
CA THR A 14 16.83 5.73 -7.84
C THR A 14 15.55 6.25 -7.19
N LYS A 15 14.68 6.96 -7.93
CA LYS A 15 13.52 7.68 -7.36
C LYS A 15 12.64 6.85 -6.44
N CYS A 16 12.36 5.60 -6.78
CA CYS A 16 11.53 4.72 -5.96
C CYS A 16 12.19 4.34 -4.63
N ILE A 17 13.52 4.19 -4.62
CA ILE A 17 14.33 3.96 -3.42
C ILE A 17 14.31 5.21 -2.55
N ASP A 18 14.63 6.36 -3.16
CA ASP A 18 14.77 7.64 -2.46
C ASP A 18 13.45 8.12 -1.82
N MET A 19 12.32 7.83 -2.47
CA MET A 19 10.99 8.26 -2.02
C MET A 19 10.26 7.21 -1.18
N CYS A 20 10.83 6.03 -0.95
CA CYS A 20 10.18 5.00 -0.14
C CYS A 20 10.00 5.49 1.31
N PRO A 21 8.75 5.66 1.82
CA PRO A 21 8.52 6.37 3.09
C PRO A 21 9.23 5.73 4.29
N THR A 22 9.35 4.41 4.28
CA THR A 22 9.94 3.61 5.36
C THR A 22 11.34 3.10 5.06
N GLY A 23 11.90 3.41 3.89
CA GLY A 23 13.18 2.84 3.45
C GLY A 23 13.11 1.33 3.25
N ALA A 24 11.93 0.79 2.89
CA ALA A 24 11.78 -0.63 2.57
C ALA A 24 12.55 -1.02 1.31
N LEU A 25 12.66 -0.12 0.33
CA LEU A 25 13.54 -0.27 -0.81
C LEU A 25 14.94 0.26 -0.44
N LYS A 26 15.90 -0.64 -0.22
CA LYS A 26 17.27 -0.28 0.22
C LYS A 26 18.28 -0.21 -0.92
N ALA A 27 18.04 -0.97 -1.99
CA ALA A 27 18.92 -1.09 -3.14
C ALA A 27 18.10 -1.58 -4.36
N PRO A 28 18.64 -1.45 -5.59
CA PRO A 28 18.00 -2.03 -6.76
C PRO A 28 17.66 -3.51 -6.55
N PHE A 29 16.43 -3.88 -6.88
CA PHE A 29 15.91 -5.26 -6.77
C PHE A 29 15.87 -5.84 -5.35
N TYR A 30 15.97 -4.99 -4.31
CA TYR A 30 15.89 -5.42 -2.92
C TYR A 30 14.75 -4.72 -2.17
N ILE A 31 13.91 -5.51 -1.50
CA ILE A 31 12.84 -5.01 -0.63
C ILE A 31 12.87 -5.68 0.75
N ASP A 32 12.87 -4.87 1.79
CA ASP A 32 12.64 -5.28 3.17
C ASP A 32 11.12 -5.23 3.46
N VAL A 33 10.46 -6.38 3.30
CA VAL A 33 9.00 -6.48 3.44
C VAL A 33 8.50 -6.13 4.83
N SER A 34 9.33 -6.29 5.87
CA SER A 34 8.98 -5.93 7.25
C SER A 34 8.74 -4.44 7.43
N LYS A 35 9.29 -3.61 6.52
CA LYS A 35 9.11 -2.16 6.50
C LYS A 35 8.15 -1.69 5.41
N CYS A 36 7.80 -2.53 4.45
CA CYS A 36 6.99 -2.12 3.30
C CYS A 36 5.55 -1.81 3.71
N LEU A 37 5.11 -0.56 3.54
CA LEU A 37 3.75 -0.14 3.90
C LEU A 37 2.66 -0.95 3.18
N SER A 38 2.89 -1.37 1.93
CA SER A 38 1.95 -2.23 1.21
C SER A 38 1.78 -3.59 1.90
N TYR A 39 2.90 -4.23 2.30
CA TYR A 39 2.86 -5.47 3.08
C TYR A 39 2.21 -5.27 4.46
N LEU A 40 2.60 -4.22 5.17
CA LEU A 40 2.12 -3.93 6.53
C LEU A 40 0.61 -3.67 6.56
N THR A 41 0.07 -2.99 5.54
CA THR A 41 -1.36 -2.65 5.47
C THR A 41 -2.22 -3.77 4.90
N LEU A 42 -1.69 -4.63 4.02
CA LEU A 42 -2.44 -5.70 3.36
C LEU A 42 -2.26 -7.07 4.03
N GLU A 43 -1.03 -7.46 4.30
CA GLU A 43 -0.66 -8.85 4.62
C GLU A 43 -0.34 -9.06 6.09
N SER A 44 0.36 -8.11 6.72
CA SER A 44 0.82 -8.27 8.10
C SER A 44 -0.34 -8.61 9.05
N LYS A 45 -0.11 -9.61 9.89
CA LYS A 45 -1.02 -10.02 10.97
C LYS A 45 -0.73 -9.26 12.24
N ASP A 46 0.52 -8.81 12.40
CA ASP A 46 0.97 -8.07 13.55
C ASP A 46 0.55 -6.60 13.45
N ASN A 47 0.64 -5.90 14.58
CA ASN A 47 0.42 -4.47 14.62
C ASN A 47 1.56 -3.73 13.91
N ILE A 48 1.21 -2.63 13.24
CA ILE A 48 2.18 -1.72 12.64
C ILE A 48 2.88 -0.99 13.79
N ASP A 49 4.21 -1.01 13.82
CA ASP A 49 4.97 -0.32 14.86
C ASP A 49 4.81 1.21 14.74
N LYS A 50 5.22 1.92 15.80
CA LYS A 50 5.06 3.38 15.85
C LYS A 50 5.88 4.12 14.79
N GLU A 51 7.04 3.58 14.39
CA GLU A 51 7.89 4.23 13.40
C GLU A 51 7.25 4.17 12.01
N ALA A 52 6.77 2.99 11.62
CA ALA A 52 6.04 2.80 10.38
C ALA A 52 4.72 3.57 10.39
N ALA A 53 3.98 3.58 11.50
CA ALA A 53 2.73 4.34 11.64
C ALA A 53 2.94 5.83 11.39
N GLY A 54 3.98 6.44 11.96
CA GLY A 54 4.32 7.85 11.73
C GLY A 54 4.71 8.18 10.28
N LYS A 55 4.99 7.16 9.46
CA LYS A 55 5.35 7.28 8.04
C LYS A 55 4.20 6.90 7.10
N MET A 56 3.03 6.51 7.63
CA MET A 56 1.89 6.10 6.81
C MET A 56 1.23 7.28 6.08
N GLY A 57 1.27 8.50 6.61
CA GLY A 57 0.49 9.61 6.04
C GLY A 57 -0.98 9.21 5.91
N ASN A 58 -1.56 9.32 4.71
CA ASN A 58 -2.95 8.88 4.42
C ASN A 58 -3.03 7.42 3.91
N THR A 59 -1.95 6.65 3.98
CA THR A 59 -1.83 5.31 3.42
C THR A 59 -2.39 4.25 4.37
N PHE A 60 -3.71 4.03 4.35
CA PHE A 60 -4.38 3.01 5.18
C PHE A 60 -4.58 1.66 4.46
N PHE A 61 -4.35 1.59 3.14
CA PHE A 61 -4.50 0.38 2.33
C PHE A 61 -3.54 0.40 1.13
N GLY A 62 -2.65 -0.60 1.04
CA GLY A 62 -1.61 -0.63 0.01
C GLY A 62 -0.56 0.47 0.21
N CYS A 63 0.31 0.68 -0.78
CA CYS A 63 1.22 1.83 -0.86
C CYS A 63 1.77 1.90 -2.28
N ASP A 64 1.49 2.99 -2.99
CA ASP A 64 1.86 3.14 -4.40
C ASP A 64 2.97 4.17 -4.64
N VAL A 65 3.55 4.76 -3.58
CA VAL A 65 4.57 5.83 -3.68
C VAL A 65 5.71 5.44 -4.64
N CYS A 66 6.22 4.21 -4.56
CA CYS A 66 7.30 3.76 -5.44
C CYS A 66 6.88 3.70 -6.93
N GLN A 67 5.61 3.44 -7.21
CA GLN A 67 5.04 3.43 -8.56
C GLN A 67 4.64 4.84 -9.02
N GLU A 68 4.13 5.69 -8.14
CA GLU A 68 3.72 7.07 -8.43
C GLU A 68 4.89 7.97 -8.84
N VAL A 69 6.06 7.76 -8.22
CA VAL A 69 7.30 8.49 -8.53
C VAL A 69 8.08 7.86 -9.70
N CYS A 70 7.71 6.65 -10.12
CA CYS A 70 8.41 5.93 -11.18
C CYS A 70 8.16 6.61 -12.53
N PRO A 71 9.21 7.05 -13.26
CA PRO A 71 9.05 7.73 -14.54
C PRO A 71 8.56 6.81 -15.67
N LEU A 72 8.68 5.49 -15.49
CA LEU A 72 8.21 4.50 -16.46
C LEU A 72 6.77 4.06 -16.22
N ASN A 73 6.20 4.42 -15.07
CA ASN A 73 4.85 4.01 -14.75
C ASN A 73 3.84 4.85 -15.53
N ARG A 74 2.86 4.19 -16.15
CA ARG A 74 1.74 4.88 -16.77
C ARG A 74 0.77 5.25 -15.66
N LYS A 75 0.54 6.55 -15.46
CA LYS A 75 -0.46 7.03 -14.51
C LYS A 75 -1.84 6.72 -15.05
N ASP A 76 -2.60 5.90 -14.33
CA ASP A 76 -4.01 5.72 -14.62
C ASP A 76 -4.79 6.89 -14.02
N SER A 77 -5.68 7.50 -14.81
CA SER A 77 -6.46 8.67 -14.38
C SER A 77 -7.81 8.30 -13.75
N ALA A 78 -7.98 7.03 -13.40
CA ALA A 78 -9.23 6.55 -12.83
C ALA A 78 -9.48 7.23 -11.47
N ILE A 79 -10.52 8.06 -11.41
CA ILE A 79 -10.98 8.65 -10.15
C ILE A 79 -11.68 7.54 -9.37
N VAL A 80 -11.03 7.05 -8.33
CA VAL A 80 -11.63 6.12 -7.37
C VAL A 80 -12.34 6.94 -6.30
N SER A 81 -13.67 6.85 -6.27
CA SER A 81 -14.46 7.42 -5.18
C SER A 81 -14.60 6.36 -4.07
N LEU A 82 -14.00 6.63 -2.92
CA LEU A 82 -14.16 5.83 -1.70
C LEU A 82 -15.14 6.52 -0.74
N PRO A 83 -15.92 5.76 0.04
CA PRO A 83 -16.65 6.31 1.18
C PRO A 83 -15.68 7.01 2.16
N SER A 84 -16.20 7.92 2.99
CA SER A 84 -15.40 8.53 4.05
C SER A 84 -14.84 7.50 5.02
N THR A 85 -13.71 7.82 5.66
CA THR A 85 -13.10 6.99 6.71
C THR A 85 -14.09 6.68 7.83
N ASP A 86 -14.91 7.64 8.27
CA ASP A 86 -15.97 7.44 9.26
C ASP A 86 -17.00 6.40 8.81
N THR A 87 -17.40 6.46 7.53
CA THR A 87 -18.33 5.48 6.95
C THR A 87 -17.73 4.08 7.00
N ILE A 88 -16.46 3.93 6.61
CA ILE A 88 -15.76 2.64 6.63
C ILE A 88 -15.61 2.13 8.08
N LEU A 89 -15.28 3.00 9.04
CA LEU A 89 -15.18 2.66 10.46
C LEU A 89 -16.51 2.16 11.03
N GLY A 90 -17.64 2.69 10.53
CA GLY A 90 -19.00 2.27 10.90
C GLY A 90 -19.52 1.01 10.21
N MET A 91 -18.86 0.49 9.18
CA MET A 91 -19.37 -0.67 8.42
C MET A 91 -19.44 -1.95 9.26
N THR A 92 -20.45 -2.77 8.98
CA THR A 92 -20.46 -4.19 9.38
C THR A 92 -19.73 -5.06 8.36
N GLU A 93 -19.43 -6.32 8.70
CA GLU A 93 -18.87 -7.29 7.75
C GLU A 93 -19.79 -7.51 6.52
N LEU A 94 -21.12 -7.45 6.73
CA LEU A 94 -22.08 -7.56 5.63
C LEU A 94 -22.01 -6.35 4.69
N ASP A 95 -21.94 -5.13 5.24
CA ASP A 95 -21.79 -3.90 4.45
C ASP A 95 -20.48 -3.88 3.68
N PHE A 96 -19.40 -4.29 4.34
CA PHE A 96 -18.08 -4.38 3.74
C PHE A 96 -18.08 -5.38 2.59
N LYS A 97 -18.61 -6.60 2.79
CA LYS A 97 -18.68 -7.61 1.74
C LYS A 97 -19.54 -7.16 0.55
N ARG A 98 -20.65 -6.45 0.81
CA ARG A 98 -21.51 -5.89 -0.24
C ARG A 98 -20.79 -4.81 -1.05
N THR A 99 -20.07 -3.91 -0.39
CA THR A 99 -19.41 -2.76 -1.01
C THR A 99 -18.09 -3.14 -1.69
N PHE A 100 -17.27 -3.91 -0.99
CA PHE A 100 -15.86 -4.14 -1.34
C PHE A 100 -15.53 -5.60 -1.67
N GLY A 101 -16.47 -6.54 -1.53
CA GLY A 101 -16.20 -7.99 -1.67
C GLY A 101 -15.75 -8.46 -3.05
N LYS A 102 -15.81 -7.61 -4.08
CA LYS A 102 -15.29 -7.86 -5.43
C LYS A 102 -14.07 -7.00 -5.79
N THR A 103 -13.52 -6.29 -4.80
CA THR A 103 -12.37 -5.39 -4.97
C THR A 103 -11.14 -5.93 -4.24
N ALA A 104 -9.99 -5.30 -4.44
CA ALA A 104 -8.76 -5.63 -3.72
C ALA A 104 -8.90 -5.50 -2.19
N PHE A 105 -9.80 -4.64 -1.69
CA PHE A 105 -10.03 -4.45 -0.26
C PHE A 105 -10.43 -5.74 0.46
N LYS A 106 -11.10 -6.68 -0.22
CA LYS A 106 -11.43 -8.01 0.34
C LYS A 106 -10.20 -8.74 0.86
N ARG A 107 -9.01 -8.52 0.27
CA ARG A 107 -7.76 -9.17 0.66
C ARG A 107 -7.30 -8.77 2.06
N ALA A 108 -7.43 -7.50 2.42
CA ALA A 108 -7.10 -7.01 3.75
C ALA A 108 -8.19 -7.33 4.78
N GLY A 109 -9.46 -7.25 4.37
CA GLY A 109 -10.61 -7.40 5.25
C GLY A 109 -10.93 -6.13 6.05
N LEU A 110 -12.13 -6.09 6.65
CA LEU A 110 -12.66 -4.92 7.32
C LEU A 110 -11.86 -4.53 8.57
N GLU A 111 -11.58 -5.49 9.46
CA GLU A 111 -10.91 -5.22 10.73
C GLU A 111 -9.52 -4.60 10.54
N LYS A 112 -8.75 -5.11 9.57
CA LYS A 112 -7.44 -4.56 9.23
C LYS A 112 -7.56 -3.14 8.67
N LEU A 113 -8.56 -2.91 7.81
CA LEU A 113 -8.81 -1.59 7.25
C LEU A 113 -9.15 -0.57 8.35
N LYS A 114 -10.05 -0.93 9.27
CA LYS A 114 -10.42 -0.07 10.41
C LYS A 114 -9.22 0.22 11.31
N ARG A 115 -8.40 -0.79 11.61
CA ARG A 115 -7.15 -0.62 12.37
C ARG A 115 -6.24 0.40 11.70
N ASN A 116 -5.99 0.24 10.39
CA ASN A 116 -5.09 1.13 9.66
C ASN A 116 -5.66 2.56 9.56
N ILE A 117 -6.98 2.72 9.37
CA ILE A 117 -7.64 4.04 9.36
C ILE A 117 -7.43 4.74 10.70
N LYS A 118 -7.58 4.04 11.82
CA LYS A 118 -7.34 4.63 13.15
C LYS A 118 -5.90 5.10 13.35
N LEU A 119 -4.92 4.41 12.74
CA LEU A 119 -3.50 4.79 12.80
C LEU A 119 -3.18 6.03 11.97
N VAL A 120 -3.85 6.25 10.84
CA VAL A 120 -3.61 7.45 10.02
C VAL A 120 -4.37 8.69 10.51
N LEU A 121 -5.39 8.49 11.36
CA LEU A 121 -6.17 9.58 11.96
C LEU A 121 -5.64 10.02 13.34
N SER A 122 -4.67 9.31 13.91
CA SER A 122 -4.06 9.61 15.23
C SER A 122 -2.86 10.53 15.10
#